data_AF-A0A9P5Y9E4-F1
#
_entry.id   AF-A0A9P5Y9E4-F1
#
_cell.length_a   1.000
_cell.length_b   1.000
_cell.length_c   1.000
_cell.angle_alpha   90.00
_cell.angle_beta   90.00
_cell.angle_gamma   90.00
#
_symmetry.space_group_name_H-M   'P 1'
#
loop_
_entity.id
_entity.type
_entity.pdbx_description
1 polymer ?
#
loop_
_entity_poly.entity_id
_entity_poly.type
_entity_poly.pdbx_seq_one_letter_code
_entity_poly.pdbx_strand_id
1 'polypeptide(L)'
;MRKNTLISVIFSILGTSLASSGDRSPDFGKCVALCQLDQCNPSQPINLPLALRLTRWTCADDCKYTCMHDITTRDSQKGSNIQQYYGKWPFWRLAGMQEPASVAFSLLNLWAHVRGALKVREKIPKTHPMKSYYFTWSLVSINAWFWSSVFHTRDLPVTEKMDYFSAALAIMYALYYTAIRMFHLYPRPRHPRITTPAKATMQQTNFASKAWSFLCIFAYLAHISYLTLLPRFDYTYNMAFNLVLGLGHNTLWLMYSLPTSPFRRFLSQPKSYRPLFSSKAAVFVGLTTAATALELFDFPPWGGIIDAHALWHLVTAPIALFWYNFLIQDSLEPNWREQRI
;
A
#
# COMPACT_ATOMS: atom_id res chain seq x y z
N MET A 1 -6.83 44.08 12.77
CA MET A 1 -5.66 43.17 12.59
C MET A 1 -6.10 41.79 13.07
N ARG A 2 -6.78 40.95 12.28
CA ARG A 2 -6.32 40.03 11.22
C ARG A 2 -5.13 39.14 11.61
N LYS A 3 -5.38 37.82 11.58
CA LYS A 3 -4.48 36.64 11.57
C LYS A 3 -4.03 36.18 12.98
N ASN A 4 -4.35 34.99 13.50
CA ASN A 4 -4.33 33.67 12.87
C ASN A 4 -5.48 32.77 13.38
N THR A 5 -6.40 32.45 12.48
CA THR A 5 -7.28 31.29 12.56
C THR A 5 -6.84 30.36 11.45
N LEU A 6 -6.09 29.30 11.77
CA LEU A 6 -5.92 28.12 10.93
C LEU A 6 -5.14 27.06 11.73
N ILE A 7 -5.79 25.95 12.08
CA ILE A 7 -5.42 24.59 11.64
C ILE A 7 -6.27 23.56 12.39
N SER A 8 -7.02 22.83 11.55
CA SER A 8 -7.57 21.49 11.72
C SER A 8 -8.71 21.25 12.70
N VAL A 9 -9.90 21.57 12.21
CA VAL A 9 -11.10 20.75 12.40
C VAL A 9 -10.79 19.33 11.88
N ILE A 10 -10.55 18.38 12.78
CA ILE A 10 -10.69 16.94 12.48
C ILE A 10 -12.16 16.63 12.71
N PHE A 11 -12.92 16.57 11.62
CA PHE A 11 -14.26 16.01 11.63
C PHE A 11 -14.15 14.50 11.86
N SER A 12 -14.29 14.08 13.11
CA SER A 12 -14.69 12.70 13.43
C SER A 12 -16.17 12.55 13.06
N ILE A 13 -16.45 12.31 11.77
CA ILE A 13 -17.77 11.84 11.36
C ILE A 13 -17.85 10.38 11.82
N LEU A 14 -18.55 10.14 12.92
CA LEU A 14 -19.08 8.82 13.26
C LEU A 14 -20.12 8.47 12.19
N GLY A 15 -19.64 8.04 11.02
CA GLY A 15 -20.47 7.52 9.97
C GLY A 15 -20.99 6.17 10.41
N THR A 16 -22.31 6.04 10.56
CA THR A 16 -22.93 4.72 10.59
C THR A 16 -22.63 4.07 9.24
N SER A 17 -21.86 2.96 9.25
CA SER A 17 -21.57 2.21 8.03
C SER A 17 -22.88 1.57 7.54
N LEU A 18 -23.59 2.26 6.65
CA LEU A 18 -24.75 1.68 5.98
C LEU A 18 -24.24 0.58 5.05
N ALA A 19 -24.92 -0.56 5.04
CA ALA A 19 -24.67 -1.60 4.05
C ALA A 19 -24.86 -1.03 2.63
N SER A 20 -24.20 -1.63 1.64
CA SER A 20 -24.30 -1.16 0.26
C SER A 20 -25.75 -1.13 -0.21
N SER A 21 -26.07 -0.26 -1.17
CA SER A 21 -27.43 -0.12 -1.68
C SER A 21 -27.99 -1.43 -2.24
N GLY A 22 -27.15 -2.24 -2.89
CA GLY A 22 -27.50 -3.59 -3.36
C GLY A 22 -27.86 -4.54 -2.23
N ASP A 23 -27.13 -4.52 -1.11
CA ASP A 23 -27.41 -5.35 0.07
C ASP A 23 -28.75 -5.01 0.72
N ARG A 24 -29.16 -3.74 0.62
CA ARG A 24 -30.44 -3.24 1.14
C ARG A 24 -31.60 -3.48 0.17
N SER A 25 -31.34 -3.98 -1.04
CA SER A 25 -32.37 -4.24 -2.05
C SER A 25 -33.23 -5.45 -1.66
N PRO A 26 -34.57 -5.31 -1.55
CA PRO A 26 -35.46 -6.43 -1.30
C PRO A 26 -35.38 -7.50 -2.38
N ASP A 27 -35.16 -7.11 -3.64
CA ASP A 27 -35.02 -8.03 -4.77
C ASP A 27 -33.80 -8.94 -4.57
N PHE A 28 -32.67 -8.35 -4.18
CA PHE A 28 -31.43 -9.08 -3.93
C PHE A 28 -31.57 -10.03 -2.74
N GLY A 29 -32.10 -9.54 -1.61
CA GLY A 29 -32.30 -10.37 -0.42
C GLY A 29 -33.22 -11.57 -0.68
N LYS A 30 -34.32 -11.36 -1.42
CA LYS A 30 -35.25 -12.45 -1.81
C LYS A 30 -34.58 -13.45 -2.75
N CYS A 31 -33.86 -12.98 -3.76
CA CYS A 31 -33.15 -13.87 -4.70
C CYS A 31 -32.16 -14.77 -3.95
N VAL A 32 -31.33 -14.19 -3.08
CA VAL A 32 -30.32 -14.95 -2.32
C VAL A 32 -30.97 -15.97 -1.40
N ALA A 33 -32.05 -15.59 -0.70
CA ALA A 33 -32.77 -16.51 0.19
C ALA A 33 -33.38 -17.69 -0.58
N LEU A 34 -34.03 -17.44 -1.72
CA LEU A 34 -34.60 -18.48 -2.57
C LEU A 34 -33.52 -19.40 -3.15
N CYS A 35 -32.44 -18.83 -3.68
CA CYS A 35 -31.31 -19.60 -4.20
C CYS A 35 -30.72 -20.51 -3.11
N GLN A 36 -30.48 -19.99 -1.91
CA GLN A 36 -29.90 -20.80 -0.83
C GLN A 36 -30.82 -21.95 -0.40
N LEU A 37 -32.13 -21.72 -0.35
CA LEU A 37 -33.11 -22.77 -0.01
C LEU A 37 -33.15 -23.89 -1.05
N ASP A 38 -33.08 -23.52 -2.34
CA ASP A 38 -33.21 -24.46 -3.46
C ASP A 38 -31.89 -25.19 -3.76
N GLN A 39 -30.77 -24.47 -3.72
CA GLN A 39 -29.48 -24.90 -4.25
C GLN A 39 -28.48 -25.34 -3.16
N CYS A 40 -28.62 -24.88 -1.92
CA CYS A 40 -27.62 -25.13 -0.86
C CYS A 40 -28.04 -26.19 0.16
N ASN A 41 -28.82 -27.19 -0.25
CA ASN A 41 -29.24 -28.29 0.63
C ASN A 41 -28.03 -29.16 1.04
N PRO A 42 -27.75 -29.34 2.35
CA PRO A 42 -26.63 -30.18 2.82
C PRO A 42 -26.71 -31.64 2.37
N SER A 43 -27.91 -32.15 2.10
CA SER A 43 -28.13 -33.53 1.65
C SER A 43 -27.82 -33.76 0.17
N GLN A 44 -27.77 -32.68 -0.63
CA GLN A 44 -27.41 -32.71 -2.05
C GLN A 44 -26.56 -31.48 -2.39
N PRO A 45 -25.27 -31.45 -1.98
CA PRO A 45 -24.43 -30.29 -2.18
C PRO A 45 -24.13 -30.08 -3.68
N ILE A 46 -24.25 -28.85 -4.15
CA ILE A 46 -23.84 -28.48 -5.50
C ILE A 46 -22.35 -28.71 -5.67
N ASN A 47 -22.00 -29.41 -6.75
CA ASN A 47 -20.63 -29.57 -7.19
C ASN A 47 -20.16 -28.30 -7.89
N LEU A 48 -19.68 -27.34 -7.09
CA LEU A 48 -19.02 -26.14 -7.61
C LEU A 48 -17.79 -26.54 -8.47
N PRO A 49 -17.52 -25.82 -9.57
CA PRO A 49 -16.31 -26.00 -10.36
C PRO A 49 -15.03 -26.04 -9.50
N LEU A 50 -14.04 -26.83 -9.93
CA LEU A 50 -12.80 -27.04 -9.17
C LEU A 50 -12.13 -25.71 -8.78
N ALA A 51 -12.08 -24.74 -9.69
CA ALA A 51 -11.51 -23.43 -9.43
C ALA A 51 -12.20 -22.73 -8.24
N LEU A 52 -13.53 -22.77 -8.18
CA LEU A 52 -14.29 -22.18 -7.09
C LEU A 52 -14.06 -22.90 -5.76
N ARG A 53 -13.91 -24.23 -5.79
CA ARG A 53 -13.58 -25.03 -4.59
C ARG A 53 -12.17 -24.72 -4.08
N LEU A 54 -11.19 -24.60 -4.98
CA LEU A 54 -9.81 -24.27 -4.64
C LEU A 54 -9.69 -22.88 -4.01
N THR A 55 -10.46 -21.90 -4.50
CA THR A 55 -10.53 -20.56 -3.92
C THR A 55 -11.60 -20.43 -2.82
N ARG A 56 -12.10 -21.55 -2.28
CA ARG A 56 -13.00 -21.62 -1.12
C ARG A 56 -14.30 -20.81 -1.26
N TRP A 57 -14.91 -20.82 -2.43
CA TRP A 57 -16.30 -20.33 -2.57
C TRP A 57 -17.26 -21.37 -2.01
N THR A 58 -18.27 -20.88 -1.29
CA THR A 58 -19.37 -21.71 -0.79
C THR A 58 -20.59 -21.60 -1.71
N CYS A 59 -21.55 -22.52 -1.58
CA CYS A 59 -22.82 -22.41 -2.28
C CYS A 59 -23.54 -21.08 -1.97
N ALA A 60 -23.48 -20.64 -0.70
CA ALA A 60 -24.05 -19.37 -0.28
C ALA A 60 -23.39 -18.17 -0.99
N ASP A 61 -22.08 -18.21 -1.21
CA ASP A 61 -21.38 -17.16 -1.95
C ASP A 61 -21.71 -17.20 -3.45
N ASP A 62 -21.91 -18.38 -4.00
CA ASP A 62 -22.30 -18.57 -5.40
C ASP A 62 -23.71 -18.02 -5.66
N CYS A 63 -24.66 -18.28 -4.76
CA CYS A 63 -26.00 -17.68 -4.79
C CYS A 63 -25.94 -16.14 -4.76
N LYS A 64 -25.11 -15.56 -3.90
CA LYS A 64 -24.90 -14.10 -3.86
C LYS A 64 -24.36 -13.58 -5.19
N TYR A 65 -23.38 -14.26 -5.77
CA TYR A 65 -22.80 -13.90 -7.06
C TYR A 65 -23.84 -13.95 -8.18
N THR A 66 -24.59 -15.04 -8.31
CA THR A 66 -25.60 -15.22 -9.35
C THR A 66 -26.69 -14.18 -9.24
N CYS A 67 -27.29 -14.00 -8.06
CA CYS A 67 -28.33 -12.99 -7.83
C CYS A 67 -27.85 -11.56 -8.10
N MET A 68 -26.62 -11.23 -7.69
CA MET A 68 -26.01 -9.94 -7.97
C MET A 68 -25.92 -9.68 -9.48
N HIS A 69 -25.43 -10.66 -10.25
CA HIS A 69 -25.27 -10.54 -11.71
C HIS A 69 -26.59 -10.54 -12.48
N ASP A 70 -27.56 -11.34 -12.06
CA ASP A 70 -28.91 -11.36 -12.68
C ASP A 70 -29.60 -9.99 -12.53
N ILE A 71 -29.56 -9.43 -11.32
CA ILE A 71 -30.13 -8.11 -11.04
C ILE A 71 -29.35 -7.02 -11.78
N THR A 72 -28.02 -7.07 -11.76
CA THR A 72 -27.18 -6.11 -12.48
C THR A 72 -27.46 -6.12 -13.98
N THR A 73 -27.62 -7.31 -14.58
CA THR A 73 -27.94 -7.47 -16.01
C THR A 73 -29.32 -6.88 -16.32
N ARG A 74 -30.33 -7.22 -15.51
CA ARG A 74 -31.69 -6.68 -15.63
C ARG A 74 -31.72 -5.16 -15.54
N ASP A 75 -31.00 -4.59 -14.57
CA ASP A 75 -31.00 -3.16 -14.29
C ASP A 75 -30.22 -2.40 -15.39
N SER A 76 -29.11 -2.95 -15.85
CA SER A 76 -28.34 -2.40 -16.98
C SER A 76 -29.15 -2.35 -18.28
N GLN A 77 -29.91 -3.40 -18.60
CA GLN A 77 -30.80 -3.42 -19.77
C GLN A 77 -31.91 -2.36 -19.70
N LYS A 78 -32.34 -1.99 -18.48
CA LYS A 78 -33.34 -0.94 -18.24
C LYS A 78 -32.73 0.46 -18.15
N GLY A 79 -31.41 0.61 -18.30
CA GLY A 79 -30.71 1.89 -18.12
C GLY A 79 -30.71 2.38 -16.68
N SER A 80 -30.93 1.50 -15.70
CA SER A 80 -30.86 1.83 -14.27
C SER A 80 -29.41 1.83 -13.77
N ASN A 81 -29.15 2.61 -12.71
CA ASN A 81 -27.83 2.65 -12.09
C ASN A 81 -27.48 1.30 -11.45
N ILE A 82 -26.28 0.79 -11.77
CA ILE A 82 -25.70 -0.40 -11.16
C ILE A 82 -25.48 -0.13 -9.66
N GLN A 83 -25.72 -1.14 -8.84
CA GLN A 83 -25.57 -1.06 -7.39
C GLN A 83 -24.28 -1.73 -6.94
N GLN A 84 -23.72 -1.28 -5.82
CA GLN A 84 -22.67 -2.01 -5.10
C GLN A 84 -23.31 -3.05 -4.17
N TYR A 85 -22.62 -4.17 -3.98
CA TYR A 85 -23.02 -5.28 -3.11
C TYR A 85 -21.83 -5.64 -2.22
N TYR A 86 -22.06 -5.79 -0.92
CA TYR A 86 -21.03 -6.08 0.08
C TYR A 86 -19.80 -5.16 -0.02
N GLY A 87 -20.01 -3.87 -0.27
CA GLY A 87 -18.95 -2.86 -0.41
C GLY A 87 -18.20 -2.88 -1.74
N LYS A 88 -18.64 -3.66 -2.73
CA LYS A 88 -17.93 -3.84 -4.01
C LYS A 88 -18.86 -3.73 -5.20
N TRP A 89 -18.29 -3.40 -6.35
CA TRP A 89 -19.00 -3.47 -7.62
C TRP A 89 -19.18 -4.93 -8.10
N PRO A 90 -20.15 -5.21 -9.00
CA PRO A 90 -20.37 -6.55 -9.51
C PRO A 90 -19.29 -6.94 -10.54
N PHE A 91 -18.23 -7.59 -10.07
CA PHE A 91 -17.16 -8.11 -10.93
C PHE A 91 -17.47 -9.49 -11.50
N TRP A 92 -17.03 -9.74 -12.73
CA TRP A 92 -17.01 -11.08 -13.31
C TRP A 92 -15.87 -11.89 -12.71
N ARG A 93 -16.20 -13.06 -12.15
CA ARG A 93 -15.19 -13.98 -11.63
C ARG A 93 -14.44 -14.65 -12.78
N LEU A 94 -13.13 -14.83 -12.61
CA LEU A 94 -12.29 -15.61 -13.53
C LEU A 94 -11.50 -16.65 -12.74
N ALA A 95 -11.69 -17.94 -13.04
CA ALA A 95 -11.00 -19.04 -12.35
C ALA A 95 -11.06 -18.94 -10.80
N GLY A 96 -12.18 -18.45 -10.26
CA GLY A 96 -12.39 -18.25 -8.82
C GLY A 96 -11.83 -16.94 -8.26
N MET A 97 -11.10 -16.14 -9.03
CA MET A 97 -10.70 -14.79 -8.63
C MET A 97 -11.92 -13.86 -8.62
N GLN A 98 -12.12 -13.15 -7.51
CA GLN A 98 -13.19 -12.17 -7.34
C GLN A 98 -12.97 -10.92 -8.20
N GLU A 99 -11.75 -10.40 -8.24
CA GLU A 99 -11.38 -9.17 -8.95
C GLU A 99 -10.16 -9.43 -9.88
N PRO A 100 -10.37 -10.01 -11.08
CA PRO A 100 -9.27 -10.53 -11.89
C PRO A 100 -8.24 -9.46 -12.33
N ALA A 101 -8.67 -8.24 -12.64
CA ALA A 101 -7.75 -7.15 -12.99
C ALA A 101 -6.91 -6.71 -11.79
N SER A 102 -7.53 -6.52 -10.62
CA SER A 102 -6.81 -6.21 -9.38
C SER A 102 -5.76 -7.30 -9.09
N VAL A 103 -6.10 -8.58 -9.20
CA VAL A 103 -5.12 -9.68 -9.04
C VAL A 103 -3.94 -9.56 -10.03
N ALA A 104 -4.23 -9.38 -11.32
CA ALA A 104 -3.20 -9.28 -12.34
C ALA A 104 -2.26 -8.07 -12.11
N PHE A 105 -2.82 -6.93 -11.72
CA PHE A 105 -2.04 -5.71 -11.48
C PHE A 105 -1.31 -5.71 -10.13
N SER A 106 -1.83 -6.39 -9.10
CA SER A 106 -1.08 -6.69 -7.87
C SER A 106 0.14 -7.57 -8.18
N LEU A 107 -0.01 -8.60 -9.02
CA LEU A 107 1.12 -9.43 -9.47
C LEU A 107 2.14 -8.65 -10.30
N LEU A 108 1.69 -7.69 -11.12
CA LEU A 108 2.57 -6.77 -11.84
C LEU A 108 3.39 -5.89 -10.88
N ASN A 109 2.76 -5.38 -9.82
CA ASN A 109 3.48 -4.66 -8.77
C ASN A 109 4.48 -5.56 -8.03
N LEU A 110 4.07 -6.78 -7.67
CA LEU A 110 4.96 -7.77 -7.06
C LEU A 110 6.21 -7.97 -7.92
N TRP A 111 6.03 -8.18 -9.23
CA TRP A 111 7.12 -8.29 -10.19
C TRP A 111 8.00 -7.03 -10.19
N ALA A 112 7.41 -5.83 -10.19
CA ALA A 112 8.16 -4.58 -10.17
C ALA A 112 9.04 -4.46 -8.92
N HIS A 113 8.53 -4.84 -7.76
CA HIS A 113 9.30 -4.86 -6.51
C HIS A 113 10.36 -5.96 -6.46
N VAL A 114 10.11 -7.15 -7.02
CA VAL A 114 11.15 -8.19 -7.21
C VAL A 114 12.28 -7.66 -8.09
N ARG A 115 11.98 -7.03 -9.23
CA ARG A 115 12.98 -6.42 -10.11
C ARG A 115 13.74 -5.30 -9.40
N GLY A 116 13.04 -4.50 -8.59
CA GLY A 116 13.63 -3.48 -7.72
C GLY A 116 14.62 -4.06 -6.71
N ALA A 117 14.22 -5.13 -6.00
CA ALA A 117 15.05 -5.85 -5.02
C ALA A 117 16.36 -6.36 -5.66
N LEU A 118 16.26 -6.96 -6.85
CA LEU A 118 17.42 -7.44 -7.61
C LEU A 118 18.36 -6.28 -7.98
N LYS A 119 17.81 -5.18 -8.51
CA LYS A 119 18.60 -3.99 -8.84
C LYS A 119 19.29 -3.37 -7.61
N VAL A 120 18.60 -3.29 -6.48
CA VAL A 120 19.18 -2.82 -5.21
C VAL A 120 20.33 -3.72 -4.77
N ARG A 121 20.14 -5.04 -4.85
CA ARG A 121 21.16 -6.03 -4.49
C ARG A 121 22.40 -5.92 -5.37
N GLU A 122 22.23 -5.74 -6.67
CA GLU A 122 23.30 -5.70 -7.66
C GLU A 122 24.03 -4.36 -7.73
N LYS A 123 23.28 -3.24 -7.77
CA LYS A 123 23.84 -1.93 -8.08
C LYS A 123 24.33 -1.16 -6.86
N ILE A 124 23.73 -1.34 -5.69
CA ILE A 124 24.14 -0.60 -4.49
C ILE A 124 25.30 -1.36 -3.80
N PRO A 125 26.44 -0.72 -3.51
CA PRO A 125 27.55 -1.38 -2.82
C PRO A 125 27.15 -1.94 -1.46
N LYS A 126 27.71 -3.10 -1.05
CA LYS A 126 27.43 -3.71 0.27
C LYS A 126 27.76 -2.79 1.45
N THR A 127 28.70 -1.88 1.27
CA THR A 127 29.13 -0.90 2.27
C THR A 127 28.20 0.32 2.38
N HIS A 128 27.24 0.48 1.46
CA HIS A 128 26.35 1.64 1.46
C HIS A 128 25.35 1.56 2.63
N PRO A 129 25.21 2.61 3.47
CA PRO A 129 24.41 2.55 4.69
C PRO A 129 22.92 2.32 4.43
N MET A 130 22.39 2.79 3.30
CA MET A 130 20.97 2.63 2.96
C MET A 130 20.61 1.30 2.28
N LYS A 131 21.60 0.45 1.92
CA LYS A 131 21.32 -0.75 1.11
C LYS A 131 20.35 -1.70 1.79
N SER A 132 20.58 -1.99 3.08
CA SER A 132 19.71 -2.92 3.82
C SER A 132 18.28 -2.37 3.93
N TYR A 133 18.12 -1.07 4.18
CA TYR A 133 16.82 -0.43 4.25
C TYR A 133 16.04 -0.53 2.93
N TYR A 134 16.66 -0.21 1.80
CA TYR A 134 15.99 -0.33 0.50
C TYR A 134 15.67 -1.78 0.12
N PHE A 135 16.55 -2.73 0.49
CA PHE A 135 16.30 -4.14 0.26
C PHE A 135 15.16 -4.66 1.14
N THR A 136 15.14 -4.34 2.43
CA THR A 136 14.04 -4.71 3.33
C THR A 136 12.72 -4.10 2.88
N TRP A 137 12.72 -2.83 2.46
CA TRP A 137 11.52 -2.20 1.89
C TRP A 137 11.00 -2.99 0.67
N SER A 138 11.90 -3.46 -0.21
CA SER A 138 11.49 -4.29 -1.34
C SER A 138 10.84 -5.62 -0.92
N LEU A 139 11.34 -6.27 0.14
CA LEU A 139 10.74 -7.51 0.65
C LEU A 139 9.37 -7.26 1.28
N VAL A 140 9.24 -6.18 2.06
CA VAL A 140 7.96 -5.77 2.66
C VAL A 140 6.93 -5.45 1.57
N SER A 141 7.32 -4.74 0.51
CA SER A 141 6.42 -4.45 -0.61
C SER A 141 6.06 -5.71 -1.41
N ILE A 142 6.99 -6.65 -1.63
CA ILE A 142 6.67 -7.95 -2.25
C ILE A 142 5.60 -8.69 -1.43
N ASN A 143 5.74 -8.70 -0.10
CA ASN A 143 4.73 -9.29 0.79
C ASN A 143 3.38 -8.56 0.69
N ALA A 144 3.36 -7.23 0.63
CA ALA A 144 2.13 -6.46 0.46
C ALA A 144 1.40 -6.82 -0.83
N TRP A 145 2.09 -6.83 -1.97
CA TRP A 145 1.46 -7.16 -3.24
C TRP A 145 1.09 -8.63 -3.39
N PHE A 146 1.78 -9.53 -2.69
CA PHE A 146 1.36 -10.93 -2.57
C PHE A 146 0.02 -11.01 -1.85
N TRP A 147 -0.12 -10.40 -0.67
CA TRP A 147 -1.37 -10.44 0.09
C TRP A 147 -2.51 -9.70 -0.61
N SER A 148 -2.22 -8.61 -1.31
CA SER A 148 -3.18 -7.94 -2.20
C SER A 148 -3.68 -8.89 -3.30
N SER A 149 -2.79 -9.63 -3.96
CA SER A 149 -3.19 -10.63 -4.97
C SER A 149 -4.07 -11.73 -4.38
N VAL A 150 -3.74 -12.19 -3.17
CA VAL A 150 -4.53 -13.22 -2.45
C VAL A 150 -5.91 -12.69 -2.04
N PHE A 151 -5.99 -11.47 -1.53
CA PHE A 151 -7.23 -10.81 -1.14
C PHE A 151 -8.17 -10.58 -2.32
N HIS A 152 -7.68 -10.00 -3.42
CA HIS A 152 -8.47 -9.78 -4.63
C HIS A 152 -8.85 -11.10 -5.35
N THR A 153 -8.11 -12.19 -5.10
CA THR A 153 -8.55 -13.52 -5.51
C THR A 153 -9.73 -13.98 -4.68
N ARG A 154 -9.61 -13.89 -3.34
CA ARG A 154 -10.65 -14.32 -2.43
C ARG A 154 -10.69 -13.46 -1.17
N ASP A 155 -11.78 -12.71 -1.04
CA ASP A 155 -12.07 -11.87 0.11
C ASP A 155 -12.59 -12.73 1.28
N LEU A 156 -11.77 -12.84 2.33
CA LEU A 156 -12.05 -13.50 3.60
C LEU A 156 -11.50 -12.63 4.73
N PRO A 157 -12.02 -12.73 5.97
CA PRO A 157 -11.53 -11.94 7.10
C PRO A 157 -10.02 -12.03 7.35
N VAL A 158 -9.41 -13.17 7.01
CA VAL A 158 -7.96 -13.36 7.12
C VAL A 158 -7.21 -12.69 5.97
N THR A 159 -7.67 -12.87 4.72
CA THR A 159 -6.99 -12.29 3.55
C THR A 159 -7.11 -10.78 3.54
N GLU A 160 -8.27 -10.25 3.95
CA GLU A 160 -8.52 -8.83 4.20
C GLU A 160 -7.50 -8.26 5.20
N LYS A 161 -7.43 -8.83 6.41
CA LYS A 161 -6.49 -8.35 7.43
C LYS A 161 -5.05 -8.38 6.93
N MET A 162 -4.64 -9.47 6.28
CA MET A 162 -3.27 -9.63 5.80
C MET A 162 -2.91 -8.65 4.68
N ASP A 163 -3.84 -8.32 3.77
CA ASP A 163 -3.63 -7.29 2.75
C ASP A 163 -3.44 -5.91 3.39
N TYR A 164 -4.41 -5.48 4.18
CA TYR A 164 -4.42 -4.17 4.82
C TYR A 164 -3.22 -3.96 5.77
N PHE A 165 -2.87 -4.99 6.56
CA PHE A 165 -1.71 -4.94 7.44
C PHE A 165 -0.40 -4.88 6.67
N SER A 166 -0.28 -5.64 5.58
CA SER A 166 0.92 -5.63 4.75
C SER A 166 1.08 -4.31 3.99
N ALA A 167 0.00 -3.73 3.47
CA ALA A 167 0.00 -2.40 2.86
C ALA A 167 0.44 -1.32 3.87
N ALA A 168 -0.12 -1.35 5.08
CA ALA A 168 0.25 -0.43 6.15
C ALA A 168 1.72 -0.56 6.55
N LEU A 169 2.23 -1.79 6.63
CA LEU A 169 3.65 -2.04 6.89
C LEU A 169 4.54 -1.47 5.78
N ALA A 170 4.15 -1.63 4.51
CA ALA A 170 4.93 -1.10 3.38
C ALA A 170 5.02 0.43 3.40
N ILE A 171 3.92 1.12 3.68
CA ILE A 171 3.87 2.59 3.78
C ILE A 171 4.63 3.07 5.03
N MET A 172 4.43 2.43 6.18
CA MET A 172 5.17 2.72 7.42
C MET A 172 6.67 2.54 7.22
N TYR A 173 7.09 1.43 6.61
CA TYR A 173 8.50 1.17 6.34
C TYR A 173 9.08 2.16 5.33
N ALA A 174 8.28 2.62 4.36
CA ALA A 174 8.68 3.66 3.41
C ALA A 174 8.99 4.98 4.12
N LEU A 175 8.10 5.43 5.01
CA LEU A 175 8.33 6.60 5.85
C LEU A 175 9.54 6.39 6.77
N TYR A 176 9.68 5.19 7.35
CA TYR A 176 10.78 4.83 8.24
C TYR A 176 12.13 5.02 7.56
N TYR A 177 12.39 4.37 6.42
CA TYR A 177 13.69 4.52 5.75
C TYR A 177 13.90 5.94 5.22
N THR A 178 12.82 6.63 4.83
CA THR A 178 12.90 8.02 4.36
C THR A 178 13.40 8.93 5.47
N ALA A 179 12.86 8.83 6.68
CA ALA A 179 13.37 9.57 7.83
C ALA A 179 14.82 9.20 8.16
N ILE A 180 15.16 7.91 8.13
CA ILE A 180 16.56 7.45 8.32
C ILE A 180 17.51 8.13 7.32
N ARG A 181 17.11 8.22 6.04
CA ARG A 181 17.88 8.84 4.96
C ARG A 181 17.96 10.36 5.13
N MET A 182 16.84 11.04 5.33
CA MET A 182 16.75 12.51 5.33
C MET A 182 17.43 13.15 6.54
N PHE A 183 17.40 12.47 7.68
CA PHE A 183 18.00 12.95 8.93
C PHE A 183 19.35 12.29 9.23
N HIS A 184 19.91 11.52 8.28
CA HIS A 184 21.19 10.83 8.40
C HIS A 184 21.34 9.97 9.66
N LEU A 185 20.28 9.24 10.01
CA LEU A 185 20.18 8.42 11.23
C LEU A 185 20.76 7.00 11.06
N TYR A 186 21.23 6.67 9.86
CA TYR A 186 21.85 5.38 9.58
C TYR A 186 23.17 5.18 10.37
N PRO A 187 23.54 3.94 10.72
CA PRO A 187 24.76 3.65 11.46
C PRO A 187 26.01 4.07 10.67
N ARG A 188 26.96 4.76 11.31
CA ARG A 188 28.22 5.19 10.68
C ARG A 188 29.41 4.40 11.22
N PRO A 189 30.38 4.05 10.36
CA PRO A 189 31.67 3.52 10.82
C PRO A 189 32.36 4.57 11.70
N ARG A 190 32.82 4.19 12.88
CA ARG A 190 33.64 5.07 13.71
C ARG A 190 35.07 4.99 13.20
N HIS A 191 35.61 6.08 12.65
CA HIS A 191 37.04 6.16 12.38
C HIS A 191 37.79 6.21 13.71
N PRO A 192 38.75 5.30 13.97
CA PRO A 192 39.57 5.40 15.16
C PRO A 192 40.32 6.72 15.11
N ARG A 193 40.20 7.54 16.17
CA ARG A 193 41.16 8.62 16.39
C ARG A 193 42.54 7.95 16.55
N ILE A 194 43.56 8.56 15.96
CA ILE A 194 44.95 8.07 15.83
C ILE A 194 45.57 7.64 17.19
N THR A 195 44.94 7.92 18.33
CA THR A 195 45.48 7.71 19.68
C THR A 195 44.88 6.56 20.49
N THR A 196 44.01 5.70 19.93
CA THR A 196 43.43 4.56 20.69
C THR A 196 43.61 3.22 19.99
N PRO A 197 44.06 2.16 20.69
CA PRO A 197 44.29 0.86 20.08
C PRO A 197 42.97 0.23 19.62
N ALA A 198 43.03 -0.42 18.46
CA ALA A 198 41.92 -1.02 17.72
C ALA A 198 41.15 -2.05 18.56
N LYS A 199 40.12 -1.60 19.27
CA LYS A 199 39.00 -2.44 19.72
C LYS A 199 37.82 -2.14 18.81
N ALA A 200 37.32 -3.21 18.16
CA ALA A 200 36.16 -3.32 17.28
C ALA A 200 35.51 -2.00 16.82
N THR A 201 35.50 -1.74 15.51
CA THR A 201 34.76 -0.64 14.85
C THR A 201 33.31 -0.62 15.33
N MET A 202 33.03 0.11 16.41
CA MET A 202 31.72 0.14 17.02
C MET A 202 30.85 1.11 16.21
N GLN A 203 29.86 0.57 15.51
CA GLN A 203 28.92 1.38 14.73
C GLN A 203 28.10 2.23 15.70
N GLN A 204 28.26 3.55 15.66
CA GLN A 204 27.51 4.44 16.56
C GLN A 204 26.08 4.58 16.05
N THR A 205 25.16 3.79 16.59
CA THR A 205 23.72 3.96 16.37
C THR A 205 23.23 5.15 17.20
N ASN A 206 22.69 6.18 16.54
CA ASN A 206 22.18 7.38 17.20
C ASN A 206 20.95 7.02 18.07
N PHE A 207 20.84 7.59 19.28
CA PHE A 207 19.63 7.48 20.13
C PHE A 207 18.36 7.84 19.35
N ALA A 208 18.43 8.86 18.51
CA ALA A 208 17.32 9.27 17.63
C ALA A 208 16.89 8.15 16.67
N SER A 209 17.82 7.36 16.12
CA SER A 209 17.48 6.22 15.25
C SER A 209 16.74 5.12 16.02
N LYS A 210 17.15 4.86 17.27
CA LYS A 210 16.50 3.85 18.13
C LYS A 210 15.11 4.32 18.55
N ALA A 211 14.98 5.57 18.98
CA ALA A 211 13.70 6.17 19.33
C ALA A 211 12.71 6.16 18.16
N TRP A 212 13.18 6.53 16.95
CA TRP A 212 12.37 6.46 15.73
C TRP A 212 11.93 5.04 15.40
N SER A 213 12.85 4.07 15.49
CA SER A 213 12.52 2.66 15.24
C SER A 213 11.49 2.13 16.25
N PHE A 214 11.66 2.45 17.53
CA PHE A 214 10.71 2.08 18.58
C PHE A 214 9.34 2.71 18.32
N LEU A 215 9.28 4.00 17.96
CA LEU A 215 8.03 4.69 17.65
C LEU A 215 7.29 4.02 16.48
N CYS A 216 7.98 3.73 15.37
CA CYS A 216 7.36 3.07 14.22
C CYS A 216 6.86 1.66 14.56
N ILE A 217 7.64 0.87 15.30
CA ILE A 217 7.25 -0.49 15.72
C ILE A 217 6.03 -0.40 16.63
N PHE A 218 6.07 0.45 17.66
CA PHE A 218 4.96 0.63 18.59
C PHE A 218 3.69 1.09 17.87
N ALA A 219 3.80 2.11 17.01
CA ALA A 219 2.66 2.62 16.23
C ALA A 219 2.05 1.53 15.33
N TYR A 220 2.88 0.72 14.67
CA TYR A 220 2.40 -0.38 13.85
C TYR A 220 1.73 -1.48 14.69
N LEU A 221 2.32 -1.89 15.82
CA LEU A 221 1.70 -2.89 16.71
C LEU A 221 0.38 -2.39 17.30
N ALA A 222 0.29 -1.11 17.64
CA ALA A 222 -0.94 -0.48 18.11
C ALA A 222 -2.02 -0.48 17.01
N HIS A 223 -1.66 -0.13 15.77
CA HIS A 223 -2.54 -0.17 14.59
C HIS A 223 -3.12 -1.57 14.35
N ILE A 224 -2.25 -2.59 14.33
CA ILE A 224 -2.66 -4.00 14.15
C ILE A 224 -3.56 -4.47 15.30
N SER A 225 -3.20 -4.13 16.54
CA SER A 225 -3.99 -4.51 17.72
C SER A 225 -5.38 -3.89 17.67
N TYR A 226 -5.47 -2.59 17.35
CA TYR A 226 -6.75 -1.90 17.21
C TYR A 226 -7.67 -2.55 16.17
N LEU A 227 -7.16 -2.78 14.95
CA LEU A 227 -7.95 -3.37 13.86
C LEU A 227 -8.26 -4.86 14.07
N THR A 228 -7.49 -5.57 14.88
CA THR A 228 -7.72 -6.99 15.17
C THR A 228 -8.76 -7.19 16.27
N LEU A 229 -8.77 -6.32 17.29
CA LEU A 229 -9.61 -6.46 18.48
C LEU A 229 -11.04 -5.95 18.29
N LEU A 230 -11.30 -5.13 17.28
CA LEU A 230 -12.64 -4.63 16.99
C LEU A 230 -13.54 -5.72 16.36
N PRO A 231 -14.86 -5.71 16.65
CA PRO A 231 -15.81 -6.66 16.05
C PRO A 231 -15.92 -6.55 14.53
N ARG A 232 -15.62 -5.37 13.97
CA ARG A 232 -15.60 -5.08 12.54
C ARG A 232 -14.33 -4.34 12.19
N PHE A 233 -13.82 -4.58 10.99
CA PHE A 233 -12.65 -3.88 10.48
C PHE A 233 -13.00 -2.40 10.22
N ASP A 234 -12.26 -1.48 10.83
CA ASP A 234 -12.47 -0.03 10.66
C ASP A 234 -11.66 0.49 9.47
N TYR A 235 -12.27 0.48 8.29
CA TYR A 235 -11.63 0.96 7.06
C TYR A 235 -11.35 2.47 7.11
N THR A 236 -12.19 3.26 7.78
CA THR A 236 -12.02 4.71 7.89
C THR A 236 -10.75 5.03 8.67
N TYR A 237 -10.57 4.38 9.82
CA TYR A 237 -9.34 4.49 10.59
C TYR A 237 -8.13 4.01 9.80
N ASN A 238 -8.22 2.84 9.15
CA ASN A 238 -7.10 2.31 8.37
C ASN A 238 -6.68 3.26 7.24
N MET A 239 -7.65 3.82 6.52
CA MET A 239 -7.39 4.79 5.46
C MET A 239 -6.73 6.04 6.02
N ALA A 240 -7.24 6.58 7.14
CA ALA A 240 -6.66 7.74 7.80
C ALA A 240 -5.20 7.49 8.26
N PHE A 241 -4.94 6.33 8.86
CA PHE A 241 -3.60 5.92 9.28
C PHE A 241 -2.62 5.91 8.10
N ASN A 242 -2.98 5.21 7.01
CA ASN A 242 -2.15 5.12 5.82
C ASN A 242 -1.96 6.47 5.12
N LEU A 243 -3.01 7.28 5.05
CA LEU A 243 -2.95 8.62 4.47
C LEU A 243 -1.98 9.52 5.24
N VAL A 244 -2.01 9.52 6.58
CA VAL A 244 -1.08 10.30 7.41
C VAL A 244 0.37 9.88 7.15
N LEU A 245 0.65 8.58 7.12
CA LEU A 245 2.00 8.07 6.84
C LEU A 245 2.47 8.40 5.43
N GLY A 246 1.60 8.22 4.43
CA GLY A 246 1.87 8.52 3.03
C GLY A 246 2.10 10.01 2.78
N LEU A 247 1.30 10.88 3.39
CA LEU A 247 1.50 12.34 3.32
C LEU A 247 2.81 12.77 4.00
N GLY A 248 3.15 12.16 5.14
CA GLY A 248 4.45 12.37 5.80
C GLY A 248 5.62 11.98 4.88
N HIS A 249 5.53 10.81 4.25
CA HIS A 249 6.52 10.33 3.29
C HIS A 249 6.68 11.31 2.12
N ASN A 250 5.57 11.69 1.49
CA ASN A 250 5.56 12.58 0.33
C ASN A 250 6.07 13.98 0.67
N THR A 251 5.71 14.50 1.85
CA THR A 251 6.20 15.79 2.34
C THR A 251 7.72 15.82 2.44
N LEU A 252 8.34 14.77 3.00
CA LEU A 252 9.80 14.68 3.10
C LEU A 252 10.47 14.64 1.72
N TRP A 253 9.90 13.91 0.76
CA TRP A 253 10.47 13.85 -0.60
C TRP A 253 10.26 15.13 -1.41
N LEU A 254 9.16 15.86 -1.18
CA LEU A 254 8.97 17.21 -1.72
C LEU A 254 10.01 18.18 -1.14
N MET A 255 10.20 18.18 0.18
CA MET A 255 11.23 18.98 0.84
C MET A 255 12.63 18.67 0.31
N TYR A 256 12.94 17.38 0.07
CA TYR A 256 14.20 16.95 -0.55
C TYR A 256 14.38 17.51 -1.97
N SER A 257 13.29 17.72 -2.70
CA SER A 257 13.31 18.14 -4.11
C SER A 257 13.45 19.65 -4.30
N LEU A 258 13.18 20.45 -3.26
CA LEU A 258 13.23 21.92 -3.30
C LEU A 258 14.62 22.46 -3.67
N PRO A 259 14.76 23.63 -4.33
CA PRO A 259 16.07 24.24 -4.56
C PRO A 259 16.92 24.36 -3.28
N THR A 260 16.31 24.86 -2.21
CA THR A 260 16.89 24.96 -0.86
C THR A 260 16.18 23.99 0.08
N SER A 261 16.73 22.79 0.24
CA SER A 261 16.16 21.78 1.14
C SER A 261 16.34 22.17 2.61
N PRO A 262 15.33 21.94 3.48
CA PRO A 262 15.43 22.24 4.91
C PRO A 262 16.50 21.39 5.63
N PHE A 263 16.78 20.20 5.10
CA PHE A 263 17.85 19.31 5.56
C PHE A 263 18.98 19.21 4.53
N ARG A 264 20.20 18.86 4.99
CA ARG A 264 21.33 18.57 4.10
C ARG A 264 21.02 17.28 3.33
N ARG A 265 21.24 17.26 2.01
CA ARG A 265 21.03 16.03 1.21
C ARG A 265 22.14 15.02 1.42
N PHE A 266 23.36 15.54 1.52
CA PHE A 266 24.60 14.80 1.75
C PHE A 266 25.40 15.59 2.77
N LEU A 267 26.00 14.91 3.75
CA LEU A 267 26.69 15.56 4.86
C LEU A 267 27.95 16.32 4.43
N SER A 268 28.61 15.81 3.39
CA SER A 268 29.81 16.37 2.77
C SER A 268 29.56 17.66 1.99
N GLN A 269 28.29 18.02 1.74
CA GLN A 269 27.92 19.13 0.87
C GLN A 269 27.12 20.21 1.63
N PRO A 270 27.16 21.47 1.16
CA PRO A 270 26.34 22.54 1.73
C PRO A 270 24.85 22.29 1.48
N LYS A 271 23.97 22.94 2.27
CA LYS A 271 22.51 22.81 2.13
C LYS A 271 21.99 23.21 0.73
N SER A 272 22.71 24.09 0.03
CA SER A 272 22.40 24.52 -1.33
C SER A 272 22.71 23.48 -2.40
N TYR A 273 23.52 22.45 -2.10
CA TYR A 273 23.86 21.43 -3.08
C TYR A 273 22.61 20.63 -3.49
N ARG A 274 22.31 20.62 -4.78
CA ARG A 274 21.14 19.95 -5.36
C ARG A 274 21.58 19.12 -6.56
N PRO A 275 21.56 17.77 -6.45
CA PRO A 275 21.85 16.93 -7.60
C PRO A 275 20.74 17.03 -8.65
N LEU A 276 21.09 16.87 -9.93
CA LEU A 276 20.14 16.97 -11.06
C LEU A 276 18.97 16.00 -10.95
N PHE A 277 19.20 14.80 -10.40
CA PHE A 277 18.15 13.79 -10.23
C PHE A 277 17.19 14.08 -9.08
N SER A 278 17.44 15.10 -8.23
CA SER A 278 16.59 15.38 -7.06
C SER A 278 15.14 15.69 -7.41
N SER A 279 14.88 16.29 -8.57
CA SER A 279 13.52 16.58 -9.06
C SER A 279 12.70 15.32 -9.34
N LYS A 280 13.34 14.18 -9.57
CA LYS A 280 12.65 12.90 -9.77
C LYS A 280 11.87 12.49 -8.53
N ALA A 281 12.28 12.88 -7.32
CA ALA A 281 11.50 12.64 -6.13
C ALA A 281 10.18 13.43 -6.13
N ALA A 282 10.18 14.69 -6.59
CA ALA A 282 8.94 15.45 -6.79
C ALA A 282 8.05 14.84 -7.88
N VAL A 283 8.64 14.35 -8.97
CA VAL A 283 7.89 13.62 -10.01
C VAL A 283 7.26 12.35 -9.43
N PHE A 284 8.00 11.57 -8.64
CA PHE A 284 7.47 10.39 -7.94
C PHE A 284 6.28 10.75 -7.05
N VAL A 285 6.40 11.83 -6.26
CA VAL A 285 5.28 12.29 -5.41
C VAL A 285 4.08 12.69 -6.26
N GLY A 286 4.28 13.45 -7.34
CA GLY A 286 3.19 13.82 -8.25
C GLY A 286 2.51 12.60 -8.87
N LEU A 287 3.29 11.61 -9.32
CA LEU A 287 2.77 10.37 -9.89
C LEU A 287 2.01 9.52 -8.85
N THR A 288 2.54 9.36 -7.64
CA THR A 288 1.86 8.59 -6.58
C THR A 288 0.61 9.29 -6.09
N THR A 289 0.61 10.63 -5.96
CA THR A 289 -0.59 11.40 -5.63
C THR A 289 -1.65 11.29 -6.73
N ALA A 290 -1.27 11.41 -8.00
CA ALA A 290 -2.19 11.23 -9.12
C ALA A 290 -2.74 9.80 -9.18
N ALA A 291 -1.91 8.78 -8.91
CA ALA A 291 -2.34 7.40 -8.82
C ALA A 291 -3.39 7.24 -7.71
N THR A 292 -3.10 7.62 -6.47
CA THR A 292 -4.05 7.52 -5.35
C THR A 292 -5.35 8.29 -5.60
N ALA A 293 -5.30 9.42 -6.32
CA ALA A 293 -6.50 10.15 -6.71
C ALA A 293 -7.44 9.36 -7.63
N LEU A 294 -6.96 8.29 -8.30
CA LEU A 294 -7.82 7.42 -9.12
C LEU A 294 -8.92 6.75 -8.29
N GLU A 295 -8.65 6.41 -7.03
CA GLU A 295 -9.63 5.80 -6.13
C GLU A 295 -10.84 6.71 -5.85
N LEU A 296 -10.72 8.04 -6.08
CA LEU A 296 -11.81 8.99 -5.89
C LEU A 296 -12.89 8.91 -6.98
N PHE A 297 -12.61 8.28 -8.12
CA PHE A 297 -13.57 8.20 -9.23
C PHE A 297 -14.64 7.12 -9.06
N ASP A 298 -14.46 6.18 -8.11
CA ASP A 298 -15.37 5.05 -7.75
C ASP A 298 -16.46 4.74 -8.79
N PHE A 299 -16.08 4.05 -9.88
CA PHE A 299 -16.95 3.76 -11.01
C PHE A 299 -17.20 2.26 -11.20
N PRO A 300 -18.36 1.85 -11.76
CA PRO A 300 -18.65 0.44 -12.02
C PRO A 300 -17.68 -0.16 -13.05
N PRO A 301 -17.28 -1.43 -12.90
CA PRO A 301 -16.17 -1.99 -13.63
C PRO A 301 -16.41 -2.01 -15.14
N TRP A 302 -15.50 -1.39 -15.88
CA TRP A 302 -15.45 -1.44 -17.33
C TRP A 302 -15.26 -2.88 -17.80
N GLY A 303 -16.15 -3.30 -18.70
CA GLY A 303 -16.22 -4.69 -19.16
C GLY A 303 -16.46 -5.69 -18.02
N GLY A 304 -16.96 -5.24 -16.86
CA GLY A 304 -17.20 -6.09 -15.71
C GLY A 304 -15.93 -6.56 -14.98
N ILE A 305 -14.77 -6.00 -15.31
CA ILE A 305 -13.47 -6.46 -14.79
C ILE A 305 -12.60 -5.31 -14.24
N ILE A 306 -12.57 -4.14 -14.89
CA ILE A 306 -11.63 -3.05 -14.56
C ILE A 306 -12.38 -1.90 -13.87
N ASP A 307 -12.07 -1.63 -12.60
CA ASP A 307 -12.58 -0.48 -11.86
C ASP A 307 -11.47 0.54 -11.54
N ALA A 308 -11.82 1.58 -10.79
CA ALA A 308 -10.89 2.61 -10.33
C ALA A 308 -9.73 2.02 -9.51
N HIS A 309 -10.03 1.05 -8.65
CA HIS A 309 -9.04 0.39 -7.80
C HIS A 309 -8.03 -0.39 -8.64
N ALA A 310 -8.49 -1.22 -9.58
CA ALA A 310 -7.60 -1.93 -10.50
C ALA A 310 -6.70 -0.98 -11.30
N LEU A 311 -7.20 0.19 -11.74
CA LEU A 311 -6.36 1.18 -12.41
C LEU A 311 -5.27 1.75 -11.49
N TRP A 312 -5.57 1.97 -10.21
CA TRP A 312 -4.56 2.35 -9.21
C TRP A 312 -3.46 1.30 -9.10
N HIS A 313 -3.80 0.00 -9.04
CA HIS A 313 -2.82 -1.10 -9.09
C HIS A 313 -1.99 -1.03 -10.37
N LEU A 314 -2.61 -0.86 -11.53
CA LEU A 314 -1.90 -0.85 -12.81
C LEU A 314 -0.85 0.26 -12.87
N VAL A 315 -1.20 1.49 -12.47
CA VAL A 315 -0.28 2.63 -12.60
C VAL A 315 0.81 2.65 -11.53
N THR A 316 0.61 2.02 -10.37
CA THR A 316 1.62 1.97 -9.30
C THR A 316 2.82 1.10 -9.66
N ALA A 317 2.66 0.08 -10.51
CA ALA A 317 3.76 -0.79 -10.92
C ALA A 317 4.91 -0.07 -11.68
N PRO A 318 4.65 0.72 -12.75
CA PRO A 318 5.71 1.49 -13.39
C PRO A 318 6.27 2.60 -12.48
N ILE A 319 5.45 3.17 -11.58
CA ILE A 319 5.90 4.14 -10.58
C ILE A 319 6.91 3.50 -9.61
N ALA A 320 6.68 2.26 -9.19
CA ALA A 320 7.62 1.52 -8.35
C ALA A 320 8.97 1.32 -9.06
N LEU A 321 8.99 0.95 -10.34
CA LEU A 321 10.22 0.82 -11.12
C LEU A 321 10.98 2.15 -11.24
N PHE A 322 10.25 3.26 -11.48
CA PHE A 322 10.81 4.60 -11.49
C PHE A 322 11.45 4.95 -10.14
N TRP A 323 10.78 4.61 -9.04
CA TRP A 323 11.26 4.86 -7.70
C TRP A 323 12.56 4.12 -7.37
N TYR A 324 12.65 2.83 -7.68
CA TYR A 324 13.89 2.07 -7.51
C TYR A 324 15.06 2.67 -8.30
N ASN A 325 14.82 3.13 -9.54
CA ASN A 325 15.86 3.79 -10.32
C ASN A 325 16.34 5.08 -9.65
N PHE A 326 15.43 5.87 -9.06
CA PHE A 326 15.79 7.04 -8.29
C PHE A 326 16.60 6.67 -7.03
N LEU A 327 16.16 5.69 -6.23
CA LEU A 327 16.87 5.26 -5.02
C LEU A 327 18.30 4.78 -5.32
N ILE A 328 18.49 4.09 -6.44
CA ILE A 328 19.81 3.64 -6.90
C ILE A 328 20.66 4.85 -7.32
N GLN A 329 20.09 5.82 -8.04
CA GLN A 329 20.81 7.06 -8.40
C GLN A 329 21.20 7.86 -7.16
N ASP A 330 20.30 8.03 -6.18
CA ASP A 330 20.62 8.66 -4.89
C ASP A 330 21.78 7.92 -4.23
N SER A 331 21.77 6.59 -4.19
CA SER A 331 22.83 5.77 -3.54
C SER A 331 24.18 5.76 -4.26
N LEU A 332 24.20 6.00 -5.57
CA LEU A 332 25.41 6.03 -6.38
C LEU A 332 26.02 7.42 -6.49
N GLU A 333 25.35 8.45 -5.96
CA GLU A 333 25.85 9.81 -5.93
C GLU A 333 27.22 9.86 -5.21
N PRO A 334 28.28 10.42 -5.85
CA PRO A 334 29.63 10.43 -5.29
C PRO A 334 29.73 11.04 -3.89
N ASN A 335 28.84 11.98 -3.58
CA ASN A 335 28.80 12.71 -2.31
C ASN A 335 28.36 11.86 -1.11
N TRP A 336 27.90 10.61 -1.31
CA TRP A 336 27.76 9.63 -0.22
C TRP A 336 29.08 9.17 0.37
N ARG A 337 30.17 9.25 -0.40
CA ARG A 337 31.50 8.94 0.10
C ARG A 337 31.92 10.11 0.98
N GLU A 338 31.77 9.95 2.30
CA GLU A 338 32.51 10.77 3.26
C GLU A 338 33.95 10.83 2.75
N GLN A 339 34.45 12.04 2.46
CA GLN A 339 35.80 12.23 1.97
C GLN A 339 36.73 11.50 2.94
N ARG A 340 37.30 10.37 2.47
CA ARG A 340 38.49 9.78 3.08
C ARG A 340 39.61 10.79 2.85
N ILE A 341 39.64 11.83 3.67
CA ILE A 341 40.77 12.75 3.80
C ILE A 341 41.13 12.73 5.27
#